data_AF-A0A438N8Y9-F1
#
_entry.id   AF-A0A438N8Y9-F1
#
_cell.length_a   1.000
_cell.length_b   1.000
_cell.length_c   1.000
_cell.angle_alpha   90.00
_cell.angle_beta   90.00
_cell.angle_gamma   90.00
#
_symmetry.space_group_name_H-M   'P 1'
#
loop_
_entity.id
_entity.type
_entity.pdbx_description
1 polymer ?
#
loop_
_entity_poly.entity_id
_entity_poly.type
_entity_poly.pdbx_seq_one_letter_code
_entity_poly.pdbx_strand_id
1 'polypeptide(L)'
;MESLVHRLDPVLQARGLAPKGGRIRTRAIISYVIDYLIIIALAVIYAILDVIVTPFSQPFSLNNASLQYPYADPERIPIWMALVISGVFPGITIAVYTLFLDGLFSHHRRTTRTRSKYTFWDRLWELNCGWLGLLLAQGAAFVVTGSLKNLIGKPRPDIIARCKPDQALVDALAQYTLATKALCTETDSHIMQDGFRSFPSGHSSSSFAGLFYLSLYLAAKLHVLDQKGEVWRTFIVLIPTLAAACVAGSRIMDARHHPFDVIFGSALGILCAWGSYRQYFPPVSHVWEKGRAYPMRQWGAPVRRPVLGKVLVDSETLQVLDDRVPPSDDQMDESRYELNYNPNLSNMPRSGKQEYPATYPSRSDVDLETGYPSQTTSRSDTFASVMAPQPLNPSSTGNMFRDQVEQNRRVRAPISGTSPERGDTEDEPLQRGRI
;
A
#
# COMPACT_ATOMS: atom_id res chain seq x y z
N MET A 1 21.59 29.55 7.41
CA MET A 1 20.62 28.99 6.45
C MET A 1 19.21 29.58 6.62
N GLU A 2 18.70 29.69 7.85
CA GLU A 2 17.42 30.38 8.14
C GLU A 2 17.39 31.85 7.69
N SER A 3 18.50 32.57 7.87
CA SER A 3 18.68 33.98 7.44
C SER A 3 18.57 34.18 5.91
N LEU A 4 18.91 33.15 5.12
CA LEU A 4 18.90 33.23 3.65
C LEU A 4 17.50 32.96 3.10
N VAL A 5 16.76 32.05 3.74
CA VAL A 5 15.36 31.73 3.42
C VAL A 5 14.43 32.89 3.78
N HIS A 6 14.66 33.57 4.91
CA HIS A 6 13.83 34.71 5.35
C HIS A 6 13.95 35.95 4.45
N ARG A 7 15.04 36.06 3.67
CA ARG A 7 15.32 37.21 2.78
C ARG A 7 14.78 37.05 1.36
N LEU A 8 14.47 35.83 0.91
CA LEU A 8 13.97 35.55 -0.44
C LEU A 8 12.45 35.69 -0.56
N ASP A 9 11.71 35.46 0.52
CA ASP A 9 10.24 35.54 0.57
C ASP A 9 9.65 36.92 0.19
N PRO A 10 10.19 38.08 0.63
CA PRO A 10 9.60 39.38 0.29
C PRO A 10 9.85 39.81 -1.17
N VAL A 11 10.96 39.38 -1.78
CA VAL A 11 11.33 39.75 -3.16
C VAL A 11 10.41 39.08 -4.19
N LEU A 12 9.92 37.88 -3.90
CA LEU A 12 8.98 37.14 -4.76
C LEU A 12 7.53 37.63 -4.57
N GLN A 13 7.19 38.16 -3.39
CA GLN A 13 5.89 38.80 -3.12
C GLN A 13 5.72 40.13 -3.88
N ALA A 14 6.78 40.91 -3.98
CA ALA A 14 6.77 42.19 -4.69
C ALA A 14 6.49 42.07 -6.19
N ARG A 15 6.70 40.88 -6.79
CA ARG A 15 6.51 40.64 -8.23
C ARG A 15 5.12 40.13 -8.63
N GLY A 16 4.17 40.00 -7.69
CA GLY A 16 2.76 39.75 -8.01
C GLY A 16 2.44 38.39 -8.68
N LEU A 17 3.39 37.46 -8.76
CA LEU A 17 3.25 36.20 -9.51
C LEU A 17 2.65 35.02 -8.71
N ALA A 18 2.08 35.24 -7.52
CA ALA A 18 1.57 34.16 -6.66
C ALA A 18 0.03 34.20 -6.50
N PRO A 19 -0.71 33.12 -6.87
CA PRO A 19 -2.15 33.06 -6.68
C PRO A 19 -2.52 32.95 -5.19
N LYS A 20 -3.67 33.53 -4.81
CA LYS A 20 -4.27 33.44 -3.47
C LYS A 20 -4.88 32.04 -3.26
N GLY A 21 -4.05 31.08 -2.89
CA GLY A 21 -4.41 29.73 -2.46
C GLY A 21 -3.20 29.12 -1.76
N GLY A 22 -3.38 28.55 -0.57
CA GLY A 22 -2.33 28.23 0.41
C GLY A 22 -0.97 27.84 -0.19
N ARG A 23 0.05 28.69 0.03
CA ARG A 23 1.43 28.46 -0.42
C ARG A 23 1.94 27.14 0.15
N ILE A 24 2.45 26.26 -0.72
CA ILE A 24 3.28 25.13 -0.28
C ILE A 24 4.46 25.73 0.48
N ARG A 25 4.60 25.38 1.77
CA ARG A 25 5.66 25.92 2.61
C ARG A 25 7.00 25.49 2.02
N THR A 26 7.89 26.43 1.70
CA THR A 26 9.22 26.20 1.11
C THR A 26 10.01 25.12 1.85
N ARG A 27 9.84 25.03 3.17
CA ARG A 27 10.42 23.99 4.04
C ARG A 27 10.04 22.56 3.63
N ALA A 28 8.81 22.34 3.17
CA ALA A 28 8.35 21.03 2.70
C ALA A 28 9.07 20.65 1.40
N ILE A 29 9.12 21.56 0.42
CA ILE A 29 9.80 21.35 -0.88
C ILE A 29 11.28 21.01 -0.66
N ILE A 30 11.98 21.80 0.15
CA ILE A 30 13.40 21.57 0.47
C ILE A 30 13.60 20.18 1.07
N SER A 31 12.72 19.74 1.98
CA SER A 31 12.83 18.43 2.59
C SER A 31 12.79 17.31 1.55
N TYR A 32 11.89 17.38 0.55
CA TYR A 32 11.81 16.34 -0.49
C TYR A 32 12.93 16.43 -1.53
N VAL A 33 13.41 17.64 -1.85
CA VAL A 33 14.61 17.80 -2.69
C VAL A 33 15.80 17.12 -2.04
N ILE A 34 15.95 17.23 -0.73
CA ILE A 34 17.01 16.54 0.02
C ILE A 34 16.86 15.02 -0.09
N ASP A 35 15.65 14.45 -0.04
CA ASP A 35 15.47 12.99 -0.26
C ASP A 35 15.98 12.57 -1.63
N TYR A 36 15.62 13.30 -2.70
CA TYR A 36 16.11 12.99 -4.04
C TYR A 36 17.64 13.09 -4.11
N LEU A 37 18.24 14.11 -3.49
CA LEU A 37 19.69 14.25 -3.43
C LEU A 37 20.35 13.09 -2.66
N ILE A 38 19.76 12.64 -1.56
CA ILE A 38 20.25 11.47 -0.81
C ILE A 38 20.18 10.21 -1.68
N ILE A 39 19.07 9.99 -2.39
CA ILE A 39 18.91 8.83 -3.29
C ILE A 39 19.95 8.87 -4.41
N ILE A 40 20.14 10.02 -5.05
CA ILE A 40 21.15 10.20 -6.10
C ILE A 40 22.56 9.96 -5.54
N ALA A 41 22.87 10.54 -4.38
CA ALA A 41 24.16 10.35 -3.72
C ALA A 41 24.42 8.87 -3.39
N LEU A 42 23.42 8.15 -2.86
CA LEU A 42 23.53 6.72 -2.57
C LEU A 42 23.76 5.89 -3.85
N ALA A 43 23.08 6.24 -4.96
CA ALA A 43 23.28 5.57 -6.25
C ALA A 43 24.69 5.81 -6.80
N VAL A 44 25.19 7.04 -6.72
CA VAL A 44 26.56 7.40 -7.15
C VAL A 44 27.61 6.70 -6.28
N ILE A 45 27.44 6.73 -4.95
CA ILE A 45 28.35 6.03 -4.02
C ILE A 45 28.38 4.54 -4.33
N TYR A 46 27.21 3.92 -4.55
CA TYR A 46 27.15 2.51 -4.92
C TYR A 46 27.89 2.22 -6.24
N ALA A 47 27.66 3.02 -7.29
CA ALA A 47 28.34 2.85 -8.57
C ALA A 47 29.88 2.96 -8.44
N ILE A 48 30.36 3.91 -7.62
CA ILE A 48 31.79 4.06 -7.34
C ILE A 48 32.33 2.85 -6.57
N LEU A 49 31.64 2.42 -5.52
CA LEU A 49 32.05 1.27 -4.71
C LEU A 49 32.06 -0.03 -5.53
N ASP A 50 31.12 -0.22 -6.45
CA ASP A 50 31.05 -1.43 -7.28
C ASP A 50 32.27 -1.58 -8.21
N VAL A 51 32.80 -0.46 -8.71
CA VAL A 51 33.99 -0.40 -9.58
C VAL A 51 35.29 -0.50 -8.78
N ILE A 52 35.39 0.17 -7.63
CA ILE A 52 36.64 0.27 -6.88
C ILE A 52 36.86 -0.94 -5.95
N VAL A 53 35.80 -1.47 -5.35
CA VAL A 53 35.93 -2.48 -4.30
C VAL A 53 36.05 -3.88 -4.90
N THR A 54 37.22 -4.49 -4.71
CA THR A 54 37.42 -5.91 -4.98
C THR A 54 36.65 -6.74 -3.94
N PRO A 55 35.78 -7.67 -4.34
CA PRO A 55 35.05 -8.51 -3.39
C PRO A 55 35.99 -9.45 -2.65
N PHE A 56 35.63 -9.82 -1.42
CA PHE A 56 36.26 -10.95 -0.74
C PHE A 56 36.18 -12.20 -1.63
N SER A 57 37.19 -13.07 -1.60
CA SER A 57 37.24 -14.28 -2.42
C SER A 57 37.31 -15.50 -1.53
N GLN A 58 36.16 -16.15 -1.29
CA GLN A 58 36.12 -17.37 -0.48
C GLN A 58 36.89 -18.51 -1.16
N PRO A 59 37.65 -19.32 -0.41
CA PRO A 59 38.21 -20.57 -0.94
C PRO A 59 37.10 -21.52 -1.40
N PHE A 60 37.34 -22.28 -2.46
CA PHE A 60 36.36 -23.19 -3.06
C PHE A 60 36.98 -24.53 -3.42
N SER A 61 36.14 -25.57 -3.50
CA SER A 61 36.59 -26.92 -3.90
C SER A 61 36.38 -27.14 -5.39
N LEU A 62 37.41 -27.63 -6.08
CA LEU A 62 37.32 -28.01 -7.50
C LEU A 62 36.42 -29.25 -7.72
N ASN A 63 36.32 -30.11 -6.70
CA ASN A 63 35.52 -31.33 -6.76
C ASN A 63 34.01 -31.10 -6.50
N ASN A 64 33.60 -29.85 -6.24
CA ASN A 64 32.21 -29.55 -6.00
C ASN A 64 31.44 -29.36 -7.33
N ALA A 65 30.59 -30.32 -7.68
CA ALA A 65 29.75 -30.26 -8.87
C ALA A 65 28.83 -29.03 -8.92
N SER A 66 28.47 -28.44 -7.76
CA SER A 66 27.63 -27.22 -7.73
C SER A 66 28.35 -25.98 -8.26
N LEU A 67 29.67 -26.03 -8.46
CA LEU A 67 30.52 -24.93 -8.93
C LEU A 67 31.06 -25.13 -10.36
N GLN A 68 30.64 -26.22 -11.02
CA GLN A 68 31.12 -26.64 -12.34
C GLN A 68 30.14 -26.30 -13.46
N TYR A 69 29.16 -25.43 -13.23
CA TYR A 69 28.24 -25.03 -14.29
C TYR A 69 28.96 -24.18 -15.35
N PRO A 70 28.51 -24.24 -16.62
CA PRO A 70 29.10 -23.42 -17.67
C PRO A 70 28.80 -21.94 -17.45
N TYR A 71 29.74 -21.08 -17.82
CA TYR A 71 29.58 -19.64 -17.83
C TYR A 71 28.58 -19.23 -18.93
N ALA A 72 27.45 -18.66 -18.54
CA ALA A 72 26.42 -18.19 -19.47
C ALA A 72 26.74 -16.78 -19.99
N ASP A 73 27.11 -16.67 -21.27
CA ASP A 73 27.34 -15.41 -21.98
C ASP A 73 26.81 -15.50 -23.42
N PRO A 74 25.79 -14.70 -23.80
CA PRO A 74 25.11 -13.67 -23.00
C PRO A 74 24.18 -14.26 -21.93
N GLU A 75 24.04 -13.56 -20.81
CA GLU A 75 23.01 -13.88 -19.82
C GLU A 75 21.61 -13.51 -20.35
N ARG A 76 20.57 -14.26 -19.95
CA ARG A 76 19.20 -14.07 -20.50
C ARG A 76 18.64 -12.69 -20.19
N ILE A 77 18.86 -12.22 -18.96
CA ILE A 77 18.39 -10.92 -18.50
C ILE A 77 19.59 -10.12 -17.99
N PRO A 78 20.12 -9.19 -18.81
CA PRO A 78 21.19 -8.31 -18.37
C PRO A 78 20.70 -7.34 -17.29
N ILE A 79 21.59 -6.89 -16.42
CA ILE A 79 21.21 -6.02 -15.29
C ILE A 79 20.47 -4.77 -15.72
N TRP A 80 20.87 -4.12 -16.83
CA TRP A 80 20.18 -2.93 -17.34
C TRP A 80 18.72 -3.23 -17.70
N MET A 81 18.45 -4.42 -18.27
CA MET A 81 17.09 -4.84 -18.63
C MET A 81 16.26 -5.11 -17.38
N ALA A 82 16.86 -5.74 -16.36
CA ALA A 82 16.21 -5.91 -15.06
C ALA A 82 15.79 -4.56 -14.46
N LEU A 83 16.61 -3.51 -14.57
CA LEU A 83 16.29 -2.16 -14.07
C LEU A 83 15.27 -1.40 -14.90
N VAL A 84 15.22 -1.63 -16.21
CA VAL A 84 14.12 -1.13 -17.04
C VAL A 84 12.81 -1.79 -16.61
N ILE A 85 12.82 -3.10 -16.40
CA ILE A 85 11.65 -3.88 -15.97
C ILE A 85 11.22 -3.52 -14.54
N SER A 86 12.15 -3.31 -13.60
CA SER A 86 11.84 -3.09 -12.18
C SER A 86 11.77 -1.63 -11.75
N GLY A 87 12.43 -0.73 -12.48
CA GLY A 87 12.44 0.70 -12.16
C GLY A 87 11.57 1.51 -13.11
N VAL A 88 11.89 1.46 -14.41
CA VAL A 88 11.24 2.31 -15.41
C VAL A 88 9.77 1.91 -15.63
N PHE A 89 9.50 0.62 -15.82
CA PHE A 89 8.14 0.13 -16.03
C PHE A 89 7.20 0.44 -14.85
N PRO A 90 7.58 0.21 -13.57
CA PRO A 90 6.78 0.67 -12.43
C PRO A 90 6.62 2.18 -12.36
N GLY A 91 7.68 2.95 -12.62
CA GLY A 91 7.63 4.42 -12.64
C GLY A 91 6.60 4.95 -13.65
N ILE A 92 6.59 4.40 -14.86
CA ILE A 92 5.61 4.71 -15.91
C ILE A 92 4.21 4.26 -15.48
N THR A 93 4.07 3.05 -14.96
CA THR A 93 2.76 2.52 -14.53
C THR A 93 2.13 3.38 -13.43
N ILE A 94 2.93 3.82 -12.44
CA ILE A 94 2.51 4.75 -11.39
C ILE A 94 2.10 6.10 -11.99
N ALA A 95 2.88 6.64 -12.93
CA ALA A 95 2.54 7.89 -13.61
C ALA A 95 1.22 7.79 -14.39
N VAL A 96 1.05 6.72 -15.17
CA VAL A 96 -0.17 6.51 -15.96
C VAL A 96 -1.38 6.33 -15.05
N TYR A 97 -1.23 5.52 -13.99
CA TYR A 97 -2.30 5.28 -13.04
C TYR A 97 -2.71 6.57 -12.32
N THR A 98 -1.77 7.31 -11.74
CA THR A 98 -2.04 8.54 -10.98
C THR A 98 -2.62 9.66 -11.84
N LEU A 99 -2.08 9.88 -13.03
CA LEU A 99 -2.46 11.02 -13.87
C LEU A 99 -3.77 10.79 -14.61
N PHE A 100 -4.00 9.57 -15.11
CA PHE A 100 -5.12 9.26 -16.02
C PHE A 100 -6.20 8.38 -15.38
N LEU A 101 -5.82 7.29 -14.69
CA LEU A 101 -6.78 6.30 -14.18
C LEU A 101 -7.42 6.70 -12.86
N ASP A 102 -6.67 7.33 -11.96
CA ASP A 102 -7.14 7.68 -10.61
C ASP A 102 -8.32 8.68 -10.65
N GLY A 103 -8.40 9.46 -11.74
CA GLY A 103 -9.51 10.37 -12.02
C GLY A 103 -10.83 9.69 -12.39
N LEU A 104 -10.78 8.47 -12.92
CA LEU A 104 -11.97 7.69 -13.29
C LEU A 104 -12.62 7.02 -12.06
N PHE A 105 -11.81 6.58 -11.11
CA PHE A 105 -12.29 5.83 -9.93
C PHE A 105 -12.51 6.69 -8.68
N SER A 106 -12.03 7.93 -8.65
CA SER A 106 -12.08 8.79 -7.45
C SER A 106 -12.43 10.25 -7.78
N HIS A 107 -13.73 10.53 -7.92
CA HIS A 107 -14.20 11.87 -8.27
C HIS A 107 -14.22 12.89 -7.11
N HIS A 108 -14.18 12.43 -5.85
CA HIS A 108 -14.38 13.31 -4.69
C HIS A 108 -13.34 13.09 -3.59
N ARG A 109 -12.70 14.18 -3.20
CA ARG A 109 -11.89 14.31 -1.98
C ARG A 109 -12.84 14.26 -0.78
N ARG A 110 -12.57 13.39 0.20
CA ARG A 110 -13.14 13.55 1.55
C ARG A 110 -12.34 14.65 2.23
N THR A 111 -12.93 15.82 2.37
CA THR A 111 -12.43 16.87 3.25
C THR A 111 -13.51 17.16 4.28
N THR A 112 -13.05 17.52 5.49
CA THR A 112 -13.79 17.79 6.74
C THR A 112 -15.10 18.57 6.66
N ARG A 113 -15.48 19.17 5.53
CA ARG A 113 -16.77 19.86 5.36
C ARG A 113 -17.37 19.79 3.96
N THR A 114 -16.66 19.31 2.92
CA THR A 114 -17.16 19.37 1.53
C THR A 114 -16.67 18.22 0.65
N ARG A 115 -17.45 17.85 -0.36
CA ARG A 115 -17.00 17.04 -1.51
C ARG A 115 -16.24 17.94 -2.49
N SER A 116 -14.94 18.11 -2.29
CA SER A 116 -14.10 18.85 -3.24
C SER A 116 -13.60 17.95 -4.37
N LYS A 117 -13.52 18.47 -5.60
CA LYS A 117 -12.97 17.73 -6.74
C LYS A 117 -11.48 17.47 -6.51
N TYR A 118 -11.05 16.24 -6.77
CA TYR A 118 -9.63 15.88 -6.68
C TYR A 118 -8.84 16.64 -7.74
N THR A 119 -7.90 17.50 -7.32
CA THR A 119 -7.24 18.44 -8.23
C THR A 119 -6.02 17.81 -8.93
N PHE A 120 -5.57 18.41 -10.03
CA PHE A 120 -4.36 17.98 -10.72
C PHE A 120 -3.12 18.05 -9.80
N TRP A 121 -3.05 19.04 -8.92
CA TRP A 121 -1.95 19.17 -7.95
C TRP A 121 -1.92 18.04 -6.93
N ASP A 122 -3.08 17.52 -6.52
CA ASP A 122 -3.15 16.35 -5.64
C ASP A 122 -2.61 15.09 -6.35
N ARG A 123 -2.89 14.92 -7.66
CA ARG A 123 -2.33 13.82 -8.48
C ARG A 123 -0.81 13.90 -8.57
N LEU A 124 -0.27 15.10 -8.82
CA LEU A 124 1.17 15.31 -8.87
C LEU A 124 1.84 15.02 -7.51
N TRP A 125 1.17 15.35 -6.41
CA TRP A 125 1.64 15.02 -5.08
C TRP A 125 1.75 13.50 -4.89
N GLU A 126 0.71 12.76 -5.26
CA GLU A 126 0.73 11.30 -5.17
C GLU A 126 1.75 10.64 -6.09
N LEU A 127 1.94 11.19 -7.30
CA LEU A 127 2.98 10.76 -8.22
C LEU A 127 4.37 10.94 -7.60
N ASN A 128 4.65 12.11 -7.00
CA ASN A 128 5.91 12.37 -6.31
C ASN A 128 6.15 11.37 -5.16
N CYS A 129 5.13 11.08 -4.34
CA CYS A 129 5.24 10.07 -3.29
C CYS A 129 5.45 8.65 -3.83
N GLY A 130 4.78 8.30 -4.93
CA GLY A 130 4.96 7.01 -5.61
C GLY A 130 6.37 6.83 -6.15
N TRP A 131 6.92 7.84 -6.81
CA TRP A 131 8.29 7.81 -7.33
C TRP A 131 9.34 7.82 -6.22
N LEU A 132 9.18 8.65 -5.20
CA LEU A 132 10.10 8.64 -4.06
C LEU A 132 10.14 7.28 -3.36
N GLY A 133 8.98 6.66 -3.15
CA GLY A 133 8.92 5.32 -2.56
C GLY A 133 9.56 4.25 -3.44
N LEU A 134 9.33 4.30 -4.76
CA LEU A 134 9.96 3.38 -5.71
C LEU A 134 11.49 3.53 -5.75
N LEU A 135 11.97 4.78 -5.84
CA LEU A 135 13.40 5.08 -5.87
C LEU A 135 14.09 4.70 -4.55
N LEU A 136 13.43 4.93 -3.41
CA LEU A 136 13.92 4.49 -2.11
C LEU A 136 14.01 2.96 -2.03
N ALA A 137 12.98 2.24 -2.48
CA ALA A 137 12.98 0.77 -2.49
C ALA A 137 14.14 0.23 -3.33
N GLN A 138 14.29 0.77 -4.53
CA GLN A 138 15.32 0.37 -5.47
C GLN A 138 16.73 0.70 -4.94
N GLY A 139 16.94 1.93 -4.47
CA GLY A 139 18.21 2.38 -3.90
C GLY A 139 18.64 1.59 -2.67
N ALA A 140 17.71 1.34 -1.74
CA ALA A 140 17.98 0.53 -0.56
C ALA A 140 18.36 -0.91 -0.94
N ALA A 141 17.63 -1.53 -1.86
CA ALA A 141 17.94 -2.89 -2.32
C ALA A 141 19.33 -2.97 -2.97
N PHE A 142 19.72 -1.98 -3.78
CA PHE A 142 21.05 -1.91 -4.38
C PHE A 142 22.17 -1.78 -3.35
N VAL A 143 22.05 -0.81 -2.45
CA VAL A 143 23.09 -0.54 -1.45
C VAL A 143 23.29 -1.76 -0.55
N VAL A 144 22.23 -2.36 -0.05
CA VAL A 144 22.32 -3.53 0.83
C VAL A 144 22.86 -4.75 0.08
N THR A 145 22.33 -5.04 -1.12
CA THR A 145 22.79 -6.19 -1.92
C THR A 145 24.26 -6.04 -2.32
N GLY A 146 24.65 -4.88 -2.82
CA GLY A 146 26.01 -4.58 -3.25
C GLY A 146 27.02 -4.70 -2.10
N SER A 147 26.68 -4.13 -0.95
CA SER A 147 27.51 -4.22 0.26
C SER A 147 27.72 -5.67 0.70
N LEU A 148 26.64 -6.47 0.73
CA LEU A 148 26.72 -7.88 1.11
C LEU A 148 27.51 -8.73 0.10
N LYS A 149 27.37 -8.46 -1.21
CA LYS A 149 28.14 -9.14 -2.26
C LYS A 149 29.64 -8.96 -2.07
N ASN A 150 30.08 -7.72 -1.84
CA ASN A 150 31.50 -7.41 -1.68
C ASN A 150 32.06 -7.91 -0.34
N LEU A 151 31.24 -7.89 0.72
CA LEU A 151 31.64 -8.36 2.05
C LEU A 151 31.75 -9.89 2.12
N ILE A 152 30.78 -10.62 1.59
CA ILE A 152 30.68 -12.08 1.76
C ILE A 152 31.53 -12.82 0.74
N GLY A 153 31.59 -12.37 -0.52
CA GLY A 153 32.54 -12.94 -1.48
C GLY A 153 32.26 -14.40 -1.89
N LYS A 154 30.99 -14.81 -1.89
CA LYS A 154 30.59 -16.19 -2.15
C LYS A 154 30.78 -16.55 -3.64
N PRO A 155 31.44 -17.67 -3.98
CA PRO A 155 31.59 -18.13 -5.36
C PRO A 155 30.24 -18.47 -5.99
N ARG A 156 30.09 -18.13 -7.27
CA ARG A 156 28.94 -18.47 -8.10
C ARG A 156 29.00 -19.94 -8.56
N PRO A 157 27.87 -20.54 -8.98
CA PRO A 157 27.85 -21.89 -9.53
C PRO A 157 28.70 -22.09 -10.80
N ASP A 158 29.04 -21.00 -11.50
CA ASP A 158 29.86 -20.97 -12.71
C ASP A 158 31.34 -20.58 -12.46
N ILE A 159 31.79 -20.53 -11.19
CA ILE A 159 33.12 -20.02 -10.83
C ILE A 159 34.26 -20.81 -11.47
N ILE A 160 34.16 -22.14 -11.59
CA ILE A 160 35.25 -22.96 -12.14
C ILE A 160 35.41 -22.69 -13.65
N ALA A 161 34.29 -22.52 -14.37
CA ALA A 161 34.29 -22.15 -15.78
C ALA A 161 34.93 -20.77 -16.02
N ARG A 162 34.71 -19.82 -15.10
CA ARG A 162 35.38 -18.51 -15.11
C ARG A 162 36.85 -18.57 -14.69
N CYS A 163 37.17 -19.48 -13.77
CA CYS A 163 38.50 -19.58 -13.17
C CYS A 163 39.55 -20.06 -14.17
N LYS A 164 39.18 -21.04 -15.02
CA LYS A 164 40.11 -21.74 -15.92
C LYS A 164 41.36 -22.19 -15.13
N PRO A 165 41.20 -23.16 -14.22
CA PRO A 165 42.25 -23.54 -13.28
C PRO A 165 43.52 -24.01 -14.02
N ASP A 166 44.69 -23.58 -13.55
CA ASP A 166 45.97 -24.06 -14.07
C ASP A 166 46.20 -25.52 -13.65
N GLN A 167 46.25 -26.42 -14.62
CA GLN A 167 46.36 -27.85 -14.34
C GLN A 167 47.67 -28.21 -13.62
N ALA A 168 48.76 -27.49 -13.87
CA ALA A 168 50.02 -27.74 -13.17
C ALA A 168 49.89 -27.46 -11.65
N LEU A 169 49.12 -26.43 -11.28
CA LEU A 169 48.83 -26.11 -9.88
C LEU A 169 47.77 -27.03 -9.28
N VAL A 170 46.81 -27.50 -10.09
CA VAL A 170 45.80 -28.47 -9.66
C VAL A 170 46.44 -29.81 -9.32
N ASP A 171 47.35 -30.31 -10.16
CA ASP A 171 48.05 -31.58 -9.92
C ASP A 171 48.96 -31.50 -8.69
N ALA A 172 49.46 -30.31 -8.36
CA ALA A 172 50.23 -30.05 -7.15
C ALA A 172 49.37 -29.88 -5.89
N LEU A 173 48.05 -29.64 -6.03
CA LEU A 173 47.15 -29.53 -4.89
C LEU A 173 46.93 -30.91 -4.26
N ALA A 174 47.09 -31.00 -2.94
CA ALA A 174 46.74 -32.22 -2.22
C ALA A 174 45.23 -32.50 -2.35
N GLN A 175 44.87 -33.78 -2.44
CA GLN A 175 43.48 -34.21 -2.53
C GLN A 175 42.68 -33.65 -1.35
N TYR A 176 41.48 -33.11 -1.63
CA TYR A 176 40.59 -32.47 -0.65
C TYR A 176 41.04 -31.12 -0.08
N THR A 177 41.98 -30.42 -0.72
CA THR A 177 42.31 -29.03 -0.37
C THR A 177 41.42 -28.01 -1.09
N LEU A 178 41.20 -26.86 -0.44
CA LEU A 178 40.45 -25.75 -1.03
C LEU A 178 41.36 -24.92 -1.94
N ALA A 179 40.89 -24.67 -3.16
CA ALA A 179 41.52 -23.77 -4.10
C ALA A 179 41.22 -22.31 -3.74
N THR A 180 42.14 -21.43 -4.11
CA THR A 180 41.97 -19.98 -3.99
C THR A 180 42.02 -19.34 -5.38
N LYS A 181 41.67 -18.05 -5.47
CA LYS A 181 41.74 -17.27 -6.72
C LYS A 181 43.12 -17.32 -7.40
N ALA A 182 44.20 -17.59 -6.67
CA ALA A 182 45.56 -17.68 -7.21
C ALA A 182 45.77 -18.85 -8.19
N LEU A 183 44.90 -19.86 -8.17
CA LEU A 183 44.95 -21.02 -9.07
C LEU A 183 44.33 -20.73 -10.45
N CYS A 184 43.64 -19.60 -10.59
CA CYS A 184 42.92 -19.24 -11.80
C CYS A 184 43.85 -18.57 -12.82
N THR A 185 43.73 -18.95 -14.10
CA THR A 185 44.51 -18.36 -15.21
C THR A 185 43.81 -17.21 -15.92
N GLU A 186 42.55 -16.94 -15.58
CA GLU A 186 41.75 -15.89 -16.21
C GLU A 186 42.37 -14.49 -16.03
N THR A 187 42.58 -13.81 -17.16
CA THR A 187 43.22 -12.49 -17.23
C THR A 187 42.26 -11.35 -16.95
N ASP A 188 40.96 -11.55 -17.21
CA ASP A 188 39.97 -10.52 -16.96
C ASP A 188 39.57 -10.46 -15.48
N SER A 189 40.05 -9.40 -14.80
CA SER A 189 39.74 -9.18 -13.39
C SER A 189 38.24 -8.97 -13.13
N HIS A 190 37.47 -8.45 -14.08
CA HIS A 190 36.04 -8.20 -13.93
C HIS A 190 35.24 -9.51 -13.95
N ILE A 191 35.54 -10.41 -14.89
CA ILE A 191 34.92 -11.76 -14.96
C ILE A 191 35.16 -12.52 -13.66
N MET A 192 36.40 -12.47 -13.16
CA MET A 192 36.79 -13.14 -11.93
C MET A 192 36.12 -12.54 -10.69
N GLN A 193 36.11 -11.22 -10.55
CA GLN A 193 35.48 -10.54 -9.42
C GLN A 193 33.97 -10.78 -9.41
N ASP A 194 33.30 -10.72 -10.57
CA ASP A 194 31.88 -11.05 -10.66
C ASP A 194 31.61 -12.51 -10.23
N GLY A 195 32.55 -13.42 -10.48
CA GLY A 195 32.48 -14.82 -10.02
C GLY A 195 32.35 -14.99 -8.50
N PHE A 196 32.85 -14.04 -7.70
CA PHE A 196 32.74 -14.06 -6.23
C PHE A 196 31.58 -13.21 -5.68
N ARG A 197 30.77 -12.61 -6.56
CA ARG A 197 29.60 -11.79 -6.17
C ARG A 197 28.31 -12.60 -6.25
N SER A 198 28.26 -13.83 -5.72
CA SER A 198 27.04 -14.66 -5.77
C SER A 198 25.98 -14.20 -4.76
N PHE A 199 26.30 -14.09 -3.48
CA PHE A 199 25.29 -13.84 -2.44
C PHE A 199 25.22 -12.38 -2.00
N PRO A 200 24.03 -11.76 -1.88
CA PRO A 200 22.73 -12.20 -2.42
C PRO A 200 22.56 -11.83 -3.91
N SER A 201 21.51 -12.31 -4.56
CA SER A 201 21.26 -12.01 -5.98
C SER A 201 20.76 -10.58 -6.19
N GLY A 202 21.50 -9.80 -6.99
CA GLY A 202 21.18 -8.40 -7.33
C GLY A 202 19.98 -8.26 -8.26
N HIS A 203 19.86 -9.10 -9.29
CA HIS A 203 18.67 -9.16 -10.16
C HIS A 203 17.42 -9.51 -9.36
N SER A 204 17.52 -10.44 -8.42
CA SER A 204 16.37 -10.83 -7.58
C SER A 204 15.95 -9.68 -6.67
N SER A 205 16.88 -9.10 -5.89
CA SER A 205 16.54 -8.03 -4.94
C SER A 205 16.04 -6.77 -5.62
N SER A 206 16.66 -6.35 -6.73
CA SER A 206 16.19 -5.19 -7.52
C SER A 206 14.80 -5.42 -8.13
N SER A 207 14.57 -6.59 -8.71
CA SER A 207 13.28 -6.92 -9.34
C SER A 207 12.14 -6.93 -8.33
N PHE A 208 12.35 -7.59 -7.19
CA PHE A 208 11.35 -7.59 -6.13
C PHE A 208 11.20 -6.20 -5.49
N ALA A 209 12.27 -5.43 -5.30
CA ALA A 209 12.15 -4.07 -4.75
C ALA A 209 11.25 -3.15 -5.58
N GLY A 210 11.37 -3.21 -6.92
CA GLY A 210 10.59 -2.36 -7.81
C GLY A 210 9.20 -2.90 -8.15
N LEU A 211 9.11 -4.16 -8.59
CA LEU A 211 7.85 -4.75 -9.03
C LEU A 211 6.95 -5.16 -7.87
N PHE A 212 7.49 -5.62 -6.73
CA PHE A 212 6.65 -5.87 -5.56
C PHE A 212 6.14 -4.55 -4.97
N TYR A 213 6.93 -3.47 -5.03
CA TYR A 213 6.45 -2.12 -4.70
C TYR A 213 5.28 -1.72 -5.60
N LEU A 214 5.37 -1.98 -6.91
CA LEU A 214 4.25 -1.76 -7.84
C LEU A 214 3.02 -2.59 -7.45
N SER A 215 3.21 -3.86 -7.09
CA SER A 215 2.11 -4.72 -6.61
C SER A 215 1.45 -4.13 -5.36
N LEU A 216 2.23 -3.70 -4.35
CA LEU A 216 1.70 -3.04 -3.14
C LEU A 216 0.94 -1.75 -3.50
N TYR A 217 1.50 -0.95 -4.40
CA TYR A 217 0.89 0.28 -4.88
C TYR A 217 -0.47 0.02 -5.56
N LEU A 218 -0.51 -0.91 -6.50
CA LEU A 218 -1.75 -1.30 -7.20
C LEU A 218 -2.76 -1.94 -6.24
N ALA A 219 -2.31 -2.76 -5.28
CA ALA A 219 -3.17 -3.38 -4.27
C ALA A 219 -3.92 -2.33 -3.45
N ALA A 220 -3.22 -1.28 -3.04
CA ALA A 220 -3.78 -0.18 -2.27
C ALA A 220 -4.77 0.65 -3.11
N LYS A 221 -4.42 0.90 -4.38
CA LYS A 221 -5.22 1.70 -5.30
C LYS A 221 -6.49 1.01 -5.81
N LEU A 222 -6.42 -0.30 -6.04
CA LEU A 222 -7.56 -1.12 -6.45
C LEU A 222 -8.39 -1.64 -5.26
N HIS A 223 -7.96 -1.36 -4.02
CA HIS A 223 -8.63 -1.80 -2.79
C HIS A 223 -8.89 -3.31 -2.79
N VAL A 224 -7.85 -4.11 -3.05
CA VAL A 224 -7.97 -5.58 -3.13
C VAL A 224 -8.51 -6.19 -1.83
N LEU A 225 -8.22 -5.57 -0.68
CA LEU A 225 -8.63 -6.04 0.64
C LEU A 225 -9.94 -5.39 1.12
N ASP A 226 -10.81 -4.93 0.21
CA ASP A 226 -12.10 -4.27 0.55
C ASP A 226 -13.23 -5.23 0.97
N GLN A 227 -12.90 -6.51 1.23
CA GLN A 227 -13.79 -7.59 1.61
C GLN A 227 -14.83 -7.98 0.54
N LYS A 228 -14.82 -7.38 -0.66
CA LYS A 228 -15.77 -7.71 -1.74
C LYS A 228 -15.41 -8.97 -2.52
N GLY A 229 -14.17 -9.46 -2.38
CA GLY A 229 -13.74 -10.71 -3.01
C GLY A 229 -13.58 -10.64 -4.53
N GLU A 230 -13.31 -9.46 -5.10
CA GLU A 230 -13.14 -9.29 -6.55
C GLU A 230 -11.80 -9.88 -7.04
N VAL A 231 -11.84 -11.12 -7.52
CA VAL A 231 -10.66 -11.92 -7.91
C VAL A 231 -9.81 -11.26 -9.01
N TRP A 232 -10.44 -10.56 -9.96
CA TRP A 232 -9.73 -9.92 -11.08
C TRP A 232 -8.70 -8.88 -10.62
N ARG A 233 -8.99 -8.17 -9.51
CA ARG A 233 -8.06 -7.18 -8.93
C ARG A 233 -6.79 -7.84 -8.41
N THR A 234 -6.94 -9.02 -7.79
CA THR A 234 -5.82 -9.82 -7.28
C THR A 234 -4.91 -10.26 -8.42
N PHE A 235 -5.46 -10.75 -9.54
CA PHE A 235 -4.63 -11.13 -10.69
C PHE A 235 -3.81 -9.97 -11.24
N ILE A 236 -4.41 -8.78 -11.40
CA ILE A 236 -3.68 -7.59 -11.86
C ILE A 236 -2.51 -7.25 -10.93
N VAL A 237 -2.75 -7.32 -9.62
CA VAL A 237 -1.75 -7.02 -8.59
C VAL A 237 -0.65 -8.08 -8.50
N LEU A 238 -0.91 -9.32 -8.89
CA LEU A 238 0.09 -10.40 -8.87
C LEU A 238 1.00 -10.39 -10.11
N ILE A 239 0.58 -9.82 -11.24
CA ILE A 239 1.38 -9.80 -12.47
C ILE A 239 2.79 -9.19 -12.27
N PRO A 240 2.96 -8.01 -11.64
CA PRO A 240 4.30 -7.47 -11.42
C PRO A 240 5.15 -8.38 -10.52
N THR A 241 4.56 -8.95 -9.46
CA THR A 241 5.28 -9.90 -8.58
C THR A 241 5.70 -11.16 -9.34
N LEU A 242 4.85 -11.67 -10.24
CA LEU A 242 5.19 -12.80 -11.10
C LEU A 242 6.34 -12.45 -12.06
N ALA A 243 6.30 -11.27 -12.67
CA ALA A 243 7.41 -10.79 -13.51
C ALA A 243 8.73 -10.71 -12.72
N ALA A 244 8.70 -10.29 -11.45
CA ALA A 244 9.87 -10.30 -10.59
C ALA A 244 10.41 -11.71 -10.35
N ALA A 245 9.51 -12.67 -10.13
CA ALA A 245 9.85 -14.08 -9.98
C ALA A 245 10.47 -14.66 -11.26
N CYS A 246 9.98 -14.29 -12.44
CA CYS A 246 10.59 -14.69 -13.72
C CYS A 246 12.01 -14.13 -13.87
N VAL A 247 12.23 -12.86 -13.53
CA VAL A 247 13.58 -12.26 -13.57
C VAL A 247 14.52 -12.96 -12.59
N ALA A 248 14.05 -13.22 -11.37
CA ALA A 248 14.80 -13.96 -10.35
C ALA A 248 15.13 -15.40 -10.81
N GLY A 249 14.16 -16.10 -11.39
CA GLY A 249 14.31 -17.46 -11.92
C GLY A 249 15.33 -17.56 -13.05
N SER A 250 15.44 -16.53 -13.90
CA SER A 250 16.46 -16.48 -14.97
C SER A 250 17.89 -16.67 -14.44
N ARG A 251 18.15 -16.26 -13.19
CA ARG A 251 19.47 -16.37 -12.57
C ARG A 251 19.86 -17.79 -12.18
N ILE A 252 18.85 -18.61 -11.89
CA ILE A 252 19.03 -20.04 -11.64
C ILE A 252 19.24 -20.75 -12.99
N MET A 253 18.43 -20.37 -14.00
CA MET A 253 18.55 -20.92 -15.36
C MET A 253 19.91 -20.64 -16.02
N ASP A 254 20.53 -19.51 -15.69
CA ASP A 254 21.86 -19.13 -16.19
C ASP A 254 23.01 -19.62 -15.29
N ALA A 255 22.71 -20.40 -14.24
CA ALA A 255 23.66 -20.86 -13.22
C ALA A 255 24.51 -19.73 -12.59
N ARG A 256 23.96 -18.51 -12.56
CA ARG A 256 24.61 -17.30 -12.02
C ARG A 256 24.48 -17.21 -10.50
N HIS A 257 23.48 -17.88 -9.93
CA HIS A 257 23.17 -17.85 -8.50
C HIS A 257 22.62 -19.18 -8.01
N HIS A 258 22.93 -19.51 -6.75
CA HIS A 258 22.27 -20.64 -6.08
C HIS A 258 20.82 -20.25 -5.73
N PRO A 259 19.87 -21.20 -5.63
CA PRO A 259 18.49 -20.89 -5.25
C PRO A 259 18.36 -20.10 -3.95
N PHE A 260 19.21 -20.40 -2.95
CA PHE A 260 19.25 -19.65 -1.69
C PHE A 260 19.62 -18.17 -1.88
N ASP A 261 20.57 -17.87 -2.76
CA ASP A 261 21.01 -16.50 -3.06
C ASP A 261 19.87 -15.70 -3.72
N VAL A 262 19.04 -16.38 -4.51
CA VAL A 262 17.86 -15.81 -5.17
C VAL A 262 16.72 -15.59 -4.19
N ILE A 263 16.40 -16.55 -3.33
CA ILE A 263 15.34 -16.44 -2.30
C ILE A 263 15.67 -15.33 -1.32
N PHE A 264 16.90 -15.28 -0.81
CA PHE A 264 17.33 -14.22 0.11
C PHE A 264 17.29 -12.85 -0.59
N GLY A 265 17.74 -12.79 -1.85
CA GLY A 265 17.61 -11.57 -2.67
C GLY A 265 16.15 -11.13 -2.82
N SER A 266 15.22 -12.04 -3.12
CA SER A 266 13.79 -11.76 -3.23
C SER A 266 13.23 -11.21 -1.92
N ALA A 267 13.53 -11.88 -0.80
CA ALA A 267 13.08 -11.47 0.52
C ALA A 267 13.60 -10.08 0.89
N LEU A 268 14.88 -9.80 0.63
CA LEU A 268 15.47 -8.48 0.82
C LEU A 268 14.74 -7.41 -0.02
N GLY A 269 14.48 -7.70 -1.30
CA GLY A 269 13.73 -6.81 -2.18
C GLY A 269 12.31 -6.53 -1.68
N ILE A 270 11.61 -7.57 -1.22
CA ILE A 270 10.27 -7.44 -0.62
C ILE A 270 10.31 -6.54 0.64
N LEU A 271 11.32 -6.71 1.50
CA LEU A 271 11.48 -5.87 2.70
C LEU A 271 11.73 -4.40 2.33
N CYS A 272 12.60 -4.13 1.35
CA CYS A 272 12.85 -2.78 0.85
C CYS A 272 11.59 -2.15 0.23
N ALA A 273 10.85 -2.91 -0.57
CA ALA A 273 9.58 -2.48 -1.16
C ALA A 273 8.54 -2.16 -0.09
N TRP A 274 8.35 -3.06 0.88
CA TRP A 274 7.40 -2.87 1.98
C TRP A 274 7.76 -1.65 2.83
N GLY A 275 9.01 -1.53 3.27
CA GLY A 275 9.47 -0.41 4.11
C GLY A 275 9.28 0.94 3.41
N SER A 276 9.68 1.02 2.14
CA SER A 276 9.56 2.24 1.34
C SER A 276 8.11 2.60 1.02
N TYR A 277 7.28 1.60 0.74
CA TYR A 277 5.84 1.80 0.56
C TYR A 277 5.21 2.37 1.84
N ARG A 278 5.51 1.78 3.00
CA ARG A 278 4.96 2.21 4.30
C ARG A 278 5.41 3.59 4.73
N GLN A 279 6.55 4.07 4.23
CA GLN A 279 7.05 5.42 4.50
C GLN A 279 6.20 6.51 3.85
N TYR A 280 5.61 6.25 2.68
CA TYR A 280 4.83 7.24 1.91
C TYR A 280 3.32 6.94 1.85
N PHE A 281 2.92 5.69 2.09
CA PHE A 281 1.55 5.20 1.95
C PHE A 281 1.07 4.39 3.16
N PRO A 282 -0.26 4.41 3.42
CA PRO A 282 -0.86 3.60 4.47
C PRO A 282 -0.88 2.10 4.16
N PRO A 283 -1.12 1.24 5.18
CA PRO A 283 -1.22 -0.19 4.97
C PRO A 283 -2.27 -0.52 3.92
N VAL A 284 -2.04 -1.57 3.12
CA VAL A 284 -3.00 -2.03 2.11
C VAL A 284 -4.34 -2.46 2.74
N SER A 285 -4.32 -2.88 4.01
CA SER A 285 -5.53 -3.20 4.79
C SER A 285 -6.38 -1.97 5.13
N HIS A 286 -5.81 -0.76 5.13
CA HIS A 286 -6.53 0.48 5.41
C HIS A 286 -7.27 0.97 4.15
N VAL A 287 -8.24 0.17 3.68
CA VAL A 287 -8.98 0.45 2.44
C VAL A 287 -9.76 1.77 2.48
N TRP A 288 -10.12 2.26 3.67
CA TRP A 288 -10.78 3.56 3.86
C TRP A 288 -9.88 4.76 3.49
N GLU A 289 -8.56 4.59 3.53
CA GLU A 289 -7.59 5.61 3.11
C GLU A 289 -7.38 5.64 1.59
N LYS A 290 -8.03 4.71 0.87
CA LYS A 290 -8.03 4.60 -0.59
C LYS A 290 -6.64 4.57 -1.25
N GLY A 291 -5.62 4.08 -0.55
CA GLY A 291 -4.24 4.10 -1.03
C GLY A 291 -3.71 5.51 -1.33
N ARG A 292 -4.22 6.52 -0.63
CA ARG A 292 -3.78 7.92 -0.77
C ARG A 292 -2.47 8.13 -0.03
N ALA A 293 -1.55 8.86 -0.64
CA ALA A 293 -0.27 9.18 -0.03
C ALA A 293 -0.47 10.02 1.25
N TYR A 294 0.46 9.91 2.19
CA TYR A 294 0.45 10.77 3.38
C TYR A 294 0.52 12.26 3.01
N PRO A 295 -0.05 13.15 3.85
CA PRO A 295 0.05 14.59 3.61
C PRO A 295 1.52 15.05 3.62
N MET A 296 1.78 16.17 2.94
CA MET A 296 3.11 16.79 2.88
C MET A 296 3.72 16.92 4.27
N ARG A 297 4.89 16.31 4.47
CA ARG A 297 5.60 16.40 5.74
C ARG A 297 6.12 17.82 5.95
N GLN A 298 6.25 18.20 7.21
CA GLN A 298 6.87 19.46 7.62
C GLN A 298 7.89 19.14 8.70
N TRP A 299 9.14 19.54 8.50
CA TRP A 299 10.16 19.39 9.53
C TRP A 299 9.77 20.11 10.81
N GLY A 300 9.91 19.41 11.95
CA GLY A 300 9.57 19.92 13.27
C GLY A 300 8.07 19.96 13.59
N ALA A 301 7.18 19.54 12.67
CA ALA A 301 5.75 19.45 12.98
C ALA A 301 5.46 18.14 13.75
N PRO A 302 4.61 18.18 14.80
CA PRO A 302 4.23 16.98 15.52
C PRO A 302 3.51 15.99 14.60
N VAL A 303 3.79 14.69 14.78
CA VAL A 303 3.06 13.62 14.08
C VAL A 303 1.60 13.69 14.51
N ARG A 304 0.72 14.06 13.58
CA ARG A 304 -0.72 14.03 13.81
C ARG A 304 -1.15 12.57 13.83
N ARG A 305 -1.41 12.02 15.02
CA ARG A 305 -2.08 10.72 15.14
C ARG A 305 -3.46 10.84 14.48
N PRO A 306 -3.97 9.78 13.84
CA PRO A 306 -5.38 9.74 13.50
C PRO A 306 -6.15 9.90 14.81
N VAL A 307 -6.74 11.08 15.01
CA VAL A 307 -7.63 11.33 16.14
C VAL A 307 -8.82 10.43 15.92
N LEU A 308 -9.22 9.67 16.95
CA LEU A 308 -10.50 8.95 16.95
C LEU A 308 -11.61 10.01 17.02
N GLY A 309 -11.81 10.70 15.90
CA GLY A 309 -12.61 11.91 15.80
C GLY A 309 -14.09 11.61 15.65
N LYS A 310 -14.89 12.69 15.67
CA LYS A 310 -16.31 12.59 15.34
C LYS A 310 -16.45 12.18 13.88
N VAL A 311 -17.42 11.30 13.60
CA VAL A 311 -17.76 10.90 12.23
C VAL A 311 -18.73 11.95 11.69
N LEU A 312 -18.31 12.69 10.66
CA LEU A 312 -19.18 13.61 9.93
C LEU A 312 -20.13 12.78 9.08
N VAL A 313 -21.42 12.90 9.36
CA VAL A 313 -22.46 12.19 8.63
C VAL A 313 -23.32 13.21 7.90
N ASP A 314 -23.60 12.93 6.64
CA ASP A 314 -24.58 13.69 5.86
C ASP A 314 -25.98 13.46 6.44
N SER A 315 -26.70 14.53 6.81
CA SER A 315 -27.98 14.40 7.51
C SER A 315 -29.09 13.78 6.66
N GLU A 316 -29.00 13.90 5.34
CA GLU A 316 -30.03 13.41 4.40
C GLU A 316 -29.75 11.96 3.97
N THR A 317 -28.50 11.66 3.59
CA THR A 317 -28.14 10.35 3.04
C THR A 317 -27.57 9.37 4.07
N LEU A 318 -27.31 9.85 5.29
CA LEU A 318 -26.60 9.14 6.36
C LEU A 318 -25.22 8.59 5.92
N GLN A 319 -24.64 9.18 4.88
CA GLN A 319 -23.33 8.78 4.41
C GLN A 319 -22.24 9.39 5.28
N VAL A 320 -21.25 8.57 5.66
CA VAL A 320 -20.04 9.06 6.30
C VAL A 320 -19.24 9.92 5.31
N LEU A 321 -19.26 11.23 5.57
CA LEU A 321 -18.56 12.27 4.82
C LEU A 321 -17.08 12.33 5.21
N ASP A 322 -16.78 12.26 6.51
CA ASP A 322 -15.43 12.25 7.07
C ASP A 322 -15.43 11.45 8.38
N ASP A 323 -14.41 10.64 8.61
CA ASP A 323 -14.21 9.83 9.81
C ASP A 323 -13.13 10.39 10.74
N ARG A 324 -12.58 11.57 10.41
CA ARG A 324 -11.44 12.19 11.11
C ARG A 324 -11.69 13.66 11.45
N VAL A 325 -12.90 14.01 11.88
CA VAL A 325 -13.15 15.38 12.35
C VAL A 325 -12.49 15.58 13.72
N PRO A 326 -11.49 16.47 13.83
CA PRO A 326 -10.95 16.81 15.14
C PRO A 326 -12.08 17.43 15.98
N PRO A 327 -12.17 17.11 17.28
CA PRO A 327 -13.14 17.77 18.15
C PRO A 327 -12.92 19.29 18.04
N SER A 328 -13.99 20.04 17.79
CA SER A 328 -13.95 21.50 17.86
C SER A 328 -13.61 21.91 19.28
N ASP A 329 -12.67 22.84 19.45
CA ASP A 329 -12.22 23.34 20.77
C ASP A 329 -13.38 23.91 21.62
N ASP A 330 -14.54 24.19 21.01
CA ASP A 330 -15.66 24.90 21.63
C ASP A 330 -16.85 24.03 22.12
N GLN A 331 -16.82 22.69 22.02
CA GLN A 331 -17.94 21.88 22.54
C GLN A 331 -17.48 20.56 23.17
N MET A 332 -17.57 20.48 24.51
CA MET A 332 -17.70 19.22 25.25
C MET A 332 -19.08 18.61 24.96
N ASP A 333 -19.31 18.21 23.73
CA ASP A 333 -20.49 17.45 23.36
C ASP A 333 -20.09 15.97 23.26
N GLU A 334 -20.68 15.12 24.12
CA GLU A 334 -20.44 13.66 24.20
C GLU A 334 -20.74 12.91 22.90
N SER A 335 -21.41 13.57 21.95
CA SER A 335 -21.71 13.02 20.64
C SER A 335 -20.43 12.70 19.85
N ARG A 336 -20.23 11.45 19.42
CA ARG A 336 -19.13 11.07 18.49
C ARG A 336 -19.43 11.43 17.03
N TYR A 337 -20.41 12.30 16.76
CA TYR A 337 -20.91 12.57 15.42
C TYR A 337 -21.14 14.07 15.23
N GLU A 338 -20.86 14.57 14.03
CA GLU A 338 -21.24 15.93 13.62
C GLU A 338 -22.12 15.81 12.37
N LEU A 339 -23.28 16.48 12.35
CA LEU A 339 -24.21 16.45 11.23
C LEU A 339 -24.01 17.70 10.38
N ASN A 340 -23.76 17.51 9.08
CA ASN A 340 -23.63 18.63 8.13
C ASN A 340 -24.99 18.92 7.49
N TYR A 341 -25.63 20.04 7.88
CA TYR A 341 -26.92 20.47 7.34
C TYR A 341 -26.74 21.46 6.18
N ASN A 342 -27.46 21.26 5.07
CA ASN A 342 -27.39 22.13 3.89
C ASN A 342 -28.21 23.42 4.10
N PRO A 343 -27.60 24.62 4.15
CA PRO A 343 -28.30 25.86 4.51
C PRO A 343 -29.26 26.40 3.43
N ASN A 344 -29.25 25.84 2.21
CA ASN A 344 -30.09 26.32 1.09
C ASN A 344 -31.51 25.71 1.03
N LEU A 345 -31.90 24.91 2.03
CA LEU A 345 -33.28 24.42 2.20
C LEU A 345 -33.86 24.86 3.56
N SER A 346 -33.66 26.12 3.93
CA SER A 346 -34.23 26.74 5.13
C SER A 346 -35.70 27.14 4.96
N ASN A 347 -36.53 26.23 4.44
CA ASN A 347 -37.99 26.35 4.46
C ASN A 347 -38.63 25.00 4.80
N MET A 348 -38.43 24.54 6.04
CA MET A 348 -39.41 23.67 6.70
C MET A 348 -39.99 24.41 7.90
N PRO A 349 -41.31 24.33 8.16
CA PRO A 349 -41.92 25.00 9.29
C PRO A 349 -41.35 24.40 10.58
N ARG A 350 -40.92 25.28 11.48
CA ARG A 350 -40.45 24.95 12.82
C ARG A 350 -41.65 24.43 13.63
N SER A 351 -41.96 23.15 13.53
CA SER A 351 -42.96 22.50 14.38
C SER A 351 -42.42 22.38 15.81
N GLY A 352 -43.29 22.64 16.78
CA GLY A 352 -42.98 22.99 18.16
C GLY A 352 -42.11 22.01 18.93
N LYS A 353 -41.46 22.55 19.96
CA LYS A 353 -40.83 21.77 21.04
C LYS A 353 -41.87 20.79 21.59
N GLN A 354 -41.67 19.51 21.34
CA GLN A 354 -42.39 18.44 22.02
C GLN A 354 -41.48 17.94 23.13
N GLU A 355 -41.76 18.42 24.34
CA GLU A 355 -41.14 18.00 25.58
C GLU A 355 -41.58 16.55 25.87
N TYR A 356 -40.65 15.61 25.83
CA TYR A 356 -40.89 14.25 26.32
C TYR A 356 -40.38 14.16 27.77
N PRO A 357 -41.19 13.67 28.73
CA PRO A 357 -40.73 13.47 30.09
C PRO A 357 -39.72 12.32 30.13
N ALA A 358 -38.51 12.60 30.62
CA ALA A 358 -37.51 11.60 30.93
C ALA A 358 -37.91 10.84 32.20
N THR A 359 -38.42 9.62 32.06
CA THR A 359 -38.53 8.68 33.18
C THR A 359 -37.34 7.72 33.10
N TYR A 360 -36.29 8.00 33.86
CA TYR A 360 -35.26 7.00 34.16
C TYR A 360 -35.78 6.08 35.27
N PRO A 361 -35.67 4.74 35.15
CA PRO A 361 -35.93 3.87 36.29
C PRO A 361 -34.84 4.10 37.35
N SER A 362 -35.28 4.29 38.60
CA SER A 362 -34.39 4.40 39.76
C SER A 362 -33.79 3.03 40.11
N ARG A 363 -32.62 3.08 40.76
CA ARG A 363 -31.71 1.98 41.05
C ARG A 363 -32.14 1.17 42.28
N SER A 364 -33.27 0.47 42.19
CA SER A 364 -33.68 -0.52 43.19
C SER A 364 -34.74 -1.43 42.58
N ASP A 365 -34.32 -2.59 42.07
CA ASP A 365 -35.07 -3.85 41.96
C ASP A 365 -34.29 -4.79 41.03
N VAL A 366 -33.16 -5.31 41.53
CA VAL A 366 -32.43 -6.42 40.91
C VAL A 366 -32.12 -7.39 42.03
N ASP A 367 -32.76 -8.57 42.02
CA ASP A 367 -32.46 -9.65 42.95
C ASP A 367 -31.03 -10.15 42.74
N LEU A 368 -30.20 -10.04 43.78
CA LEU A 368 -28.75 -10.19 43.69
C LEU A 368 -28.24 -11.63 43.57
N GLU A 369 -29.12 -12.63 43.48
CA GLU A 369 -28.71 -14.05 43.52
C GLU A 369 -28.81 -14.79 42.18
N THR A 370 -29.46 -14.23 41.15
CA THR A 370 -29.59 -14.92 39.83
C THR A 370 -29.38 -14.05 38.59
N GLY A 371 -29.30 -12.72 38.71
CA GLY A 371 -28.83 -11.83 37.63
C GLY A 371 -29.72 -11.73 36.37
N TYR A 372 -30.99 -12.13 36.42
CA TYR A 372 -31.98 -11.89 35.35
C TYR A 372 -33.13 -10.99 35.84
N PRO A 373 -33.68 -10.09 35.00
CA PRO A 373 -34.86 -9.31 35.36
C PRO A 373 -36.13 -10.18 35.39
N SER A 374 -36.96 -9.96 36.41
CA SER A 374 -38.25 -10.62 36.64
C SER A 374 -39.29 -10.26 35.58
N GLN A 375 -39.88 -11.27 34.93
CA GLN A 375 -41.01 -11.10 34.03
C GLN A 375 -42.31 -10.94 34.83
N THR A 376 -42.89 -9.75 34.83
CA THR A 376 -44.33 -9.58 35.05
C THR A 376 -45.01 -9.40 33.70
N THR A 377 -45.84 -10.39 33.38
CA THR A 377 -46.68 -10.49 32.20
C THR A 377 -47.79 -9.44 32.20
N SER A 378 -47.95 -8.69 31.11
CA SER A 378 -49.28 -8.27 30.63
C SER A 378 -49.31 -8.20 29.10
N ARG A 379 -50.46 -8.56 28.56
CA ARG A 379 -50.72 -9.05 27.20
C ARG A 379 -51.70 -8.09 26.51
N SER A 380 -51.35 -7.58 25.32
CA SER A 380 -52.19 -6.96 24.25
C SER A 380 -51.25 -6.06 23.41
N ASP A 381 -51.26 -5.96 22.08
CA ASP A 381 -52.03 -6.51 20.97
C ASP A 381 -51.18 -6.44 19.69
N THR A 382 -51.55 -7.26 18.71
CA THR A 382 -50.86 -7.49 17.43
C THR A 382 -51.03 -6.30 16.47
N PHE A 383 -49.95 -5.57 16.17
CA PHE A 383 -49.83 -4.73 14.98
C PHE A 383 -48.57 -5.13 14.22
N ALA A 384 -48.69 -5.30 12.90
CA ALA A 384 -47.56 -5.59 12.03
C ALA A 384 -46.49 -4.51 12.20
N SER A 385 -45.42 -4.85 12.92
CA SER A 385 -44.31 -3.94 13.19
C SER A 385 -43.56 -3.70 11.89
N VAL A 386 -43.82 -2.56 11.25
CA VAL A 386 -42.83 -1.95 10.38
C VAL A 386 -41.60 -1.79 11.26
N MET A 387 -40.56 -2.60 11.02
CA MET A 387 -39.30 -2.52 11.75
C MET A 387 -38.80 -1.09 11.64
N ALA A 388 -39.00 -0.31 12.71
CA ALA A 388 -38.41 1.01 12.81
C ALA A 388 -36.89 0.83 12.75
N PRO A 389 -36.17 1.65 11.97
CA PRO A 389 -34.72 1.59 11.94
C PRO A 389 -34.18 1.69 13.37
N GLN A 390 -33.31 0.75 13.73
CA GLN A 390 -32.74 0.70 15.07
C GLN A 390 -31.95 2.01 15.31
N PRO A 391 -32.12 2.67 16.47
CA PRO A 391 -31.31 3.83 16.81
C PRO A 391 -29.84 3.44 16.75
N LEU A 392 -29.05 4.26 16.07
CA LEU A 392 -27.62 3.99 15.88
C LEU A 392 -26.94 3.91 17.23
N ASN A 393 -26.25 2.80 17.51
CA ASN A 393 -25.61 2.61 18.81
C ASN A 393 -24.31 3.42 18.87
N PRO A 394 -24.18 4.39 19.80
CA PRO A 394 -23.01 5.28 19.90
C PRO A 394 -21.70 4.56 20.27
N SER A 395 -21.78 3.31 20.74
CA SER A 395 -20.61 2.51 21.15
C SER A 395 -20.02 1.62 20.04
N SER A 396 -20.63 1.57 18.86
CA SER A 396 -20.23 0.67 17.77
C SER A 396 -18.92 1.11 17.08
N THR A 397 -18.02 0.16 16.80
CA THR A 397 -16.75 0.41 16.10
C THR A 397 -16.97 0.59 14.59
N GLY A 398 -16.02 1.23 13.89
CA GLY A 398 -16.23 1.76 12.52
C GLY A 398 -16.83 0.79 11.50
N ASN A 399 -16.49 -0.50 11.54
CA ASN A 399 -17.09 -1.51 10.65
C ASN A 399 -18.51 -1.90 11.09
N MET A 400 -18.69 -2.21 12.38
CA MET A 400 -20.00 -2.57 12.96
C MET A 400 -21.04 -1.46 12.81
N PHE A 401 -20.61 -0.20 12.90
CA PHE A 401 -21.48 0.95 12.70
C PHE A 401 -21.87 1.11 11.22
N ARG A 402 -20.91 0.90 10.32
CA ARG A 402 -21.17 0.94 8.88
C ARG A 402 -22.19 -0.10 8.47
N ASP A 403 -22.08 -1.31 9.03
CA ASP A 403 -23.05 -2.39 8.80
C ASP A 403 -24.44 -2.03 9.34
N GLN A 404 -24.51 -1.38 10.51
CA GLN A 404 -25.77 -0.90 11.09
C GLN A 404 -26.42 0.24 10.27
N VAL A 405 -25.60 1.15 9.72
CA VAL A 405 -26.06 2.19 8.78
C VAL A 405 -26.57 1.58 7.49
N GLU A 406 -25.86 0.60 6.92
CA GLU A 406 -26.31 -0.12 5.72
C GLU A 406 -27.61 -0.89 5.96
N GLN A 407 -27.75 -1.52 7.13
CA GLN A 407 -28.98 -2.20 7.54
C GLN A 407 -30.15 -1.22 7.65
N ASN A 408 -29.97 -0.09 8.34
CA ASN A 408 -30.99 0.96 8.43
C ASN A 408 -31.35 1.58 7.07
N ARG A 409 -30.40 1.62 6.13
CA ARG A 409 -30.62 2.06 4.75
C ARG A 409 -31.44 1.07 3.94
N ARG A 410 -31.22 -0.23 4.13
CA ARG A 410 -32.03 -1.31 3.52
C ARG A 410 -33.47 -1.28 4.03
N VAL A 411 -33.66 -1.01 5.32
CA VAL A 411 -34.99 -0.87 5.94
C VAL A 411 -35.76 0.35 5.41
N ARG A 412 -35.06 1.43 5.03
CA ARG A 412 -35.66 2.64 4.43
C ARG A 412 -35.84 2.58 2.91
N ALA A 413 -35.34 1.55 2.23
CA ALA A 413 -35.56 1.41 0.80
C ALA A 413 -37.05 1.13 0.54
N PRO A 414 -37.72 1.87 -0.37
CA PRO A 414 -39.13 1.64 -0.64
C PRO A 414 -39.31 0.23 -1.21
N ILE A 415 -40.11 -0.59 -0.52
CA ILE A 415 -40.58 -1.88 -1.04
C ILE A 415 -41.41 -1.53 -2.28
N SER A 416 -40.89 -1.78 -3.48
CA SER A 416 -41.71 -1.81 -4.69
C SER A 416 -42.59 -3.05 -4.62
N GLY A 417 -43.69 -2.93 -3.85
CA GLY A 417 -44.72 -3.96 -3.75
C GLY A 417 -45.53 -3.97 -5.04
N THR A 418 -45.52 -5.13 -5.70
CA THR A 418 -46.48 -5.50 -6.74
C THR A 418 -47.92 -5.34 -6.22
N SER A 419 -48.75 -4.67 -7.02
CA SER A 419 -50.17 -4.41 -6.76
C SER A 419 -50.94 -5.73 -6.54
N PRO A 420 -51.95 -5.78 -5.65
CA PRO A 420 -52.86 -6.92 -5.58
C PRO A 420 -53.95 -6.76 -6.64
N GLU A 421 -53.87 -7.51 -7.74
CA GLU A 421 -55.06 -7.76 -8.57
C GLU A 421 -55.98 -8.74 -7.83
N ARG A 422 -57.24 -8.31 -7.65
CA ARG A 422 -58.34 -9.10 -7.12
C ARG A 422 -59.37 -9.26 -8.22
N GLY A 423 -59.63 -10.52 -8.57
CA GLY A 423 -60.90 -11.02 -9.12
C GLY A 423 -60.98 -11.04 -10.64
N ASP A 424 -60.86 -12.23 -11.23
CA ASP A 424 -61.98 -12.89 -11.92
C ASP A 424 -61.49 -14.22 -12.51
N THR A 425 -62.09 -15.34 -12.09
CA THR A 425 -62.42 -16.50 -12.95
C THR A 425 -63.21 -17.53 -12.13
N GLU A 426 -64.49 -17.66 -12.48
CA GLU A 426 -65.30 -18.86 -12.24
C GLU A 426 -64.87 -20.00 -13.19
N ASP A 427 -65.39 -21.19 -12.89
CA ASP A 427 -65.49 -22.42 -13.70
C ASP A 427 -64.41 -23.53 -13.51
N GLU A 428 -64.76 -24.47 -12.59
CA GLU A 428 -64.58 -25.92 -12.78
C GLU A 428 -65.50 -26.42 -13.93
N PRO A 429 -65.39 -27.66 -14.50
CA PRO A 429 -64.61 -28.82 -14.05
C PRO A 429 -63.86 -29.56 -15.19
N LEU A 430 -63.07 -30.59 -14.86
CA LEU A 430 -63.07 -31.88 -15.60
C LEU A 430 -62.20 -32.97 -14.94
N GLN A 431 -62.89 -34.02 -14.52
CA GLN A 431 -62.36 -35.34 -14.21
C GLN A 431 -62.06 -36.16 -15.50
N ARG A 432 -60.91 -36.86 -15.49
CA ARG A 432 -60.72 -38.31 -15.74
C ARG A 432 -61.05 -38.93 -17.12
N GLY A 433 -60.07 -39.67 -17.66
CA GLY A 433 -60.22 -40.78 -18.63
C GLY A 433 -59.08 -40.79 -19.65
N ARG A 434 -58.06 -41.66 -19.54
CA ARG A 434 -57.96 -43.08 -19.99
C ARG A 434 -58.10 -43.26 -21.52
N ILE A 435 -57.05 -43.91 -22.05
CA ILE A 435 -56.73 -44.34 -23.44
C ILE A 435 -56.05 -43.28 -24.27
#